data_AF-G9KN39-F1
#
_entry.id   AF-G9KN39-F1
#
_cell.length_a   1.000
_cell.length_b   1.000
_cell.length_c   1.000
_cell.angle_alpha   90.00
_cell.angle_beta   90.00
_cell.angle_gamma   90.00
#
_symmetry.space_group_name_H-M   'P 1'
#
loop_
_entity.id
_entity.type
_entity.pdbx_description
1 polymer ?
#
loop_
_entity_poly.entity_id
_entity_poly.type
_entity_poly.pdbx_seq_one_letter_code
_entity_poly.pdbx_strand_id
1 'polypeptide(L)'
;VKELSKDSPALKTLQDDFLEFAKDKNFQVLNFVETLPTYIGSMIKLHVVPVESADLGIGDLIPVDVDHLNICKPKKKDAFLYQRTLQFICETLAKDLE
;
A
#
# COMPACT_ATOMS: atom_id res chain seq x y z
N VAL A 1 -18.72 4.94 5.85
CA VAL A 1 -18.77 3.61 6.51
C VAL A 1 -17.92 3.75 7.77
N LYS A 2 -18.48 3.58 8.97
CA LYS A 2 -17.78 3.86 10.25
C LYS A 2 -16.59 2.91 10.48
N GLU A 3 -16.64 1.75 9.85
CA GLU A 3 -15.68 0.66 9.89
C GLU A 3 -14.33 1.05 9.27
N LEU A 4 -14.31 2.11 8.43
CA LEU A 4 -13.13 2.67 7.80
C LEU A 4 -12.62 3.96 8.47
N SER A 5 -13.14 4.30 9.65
CA SER A 5 -12.63 5.46 10.39
C SER A 5 -11.24 5.17 10.94
N LYS A 6 -10.47 6.25 11.14
CA LYS A 6 -9.25 6.18 11.95
C LYS A 6 -9.56 5.50 13.29
N ASP A 7 -8.64 4.65 13.73
CA ASP A 7 -8.73 3.90 14.98
C ASP A 7 -9.90 2.90 15.08
N SER A 8 -10.50 2.52 13.94
CA SER A 8 -11.48 1.42 13.86
C SER A 8 -10.92 0.16 14.53
N PRO A 9 -11.62 -0.42 15.53
CA PRO A 9 -11.16 -1.62 16.21
C PRO A 9 -10.92 -2.79 15.27
N ALA A 10 -11.80 -2.96 14.26
CA ALA A 10 -11.69 -4.03 13.29
C ALA A 10 -10.43 -3.88 12.39
N LEU A 11 -10.09 -2.65 11.99
CA LEU A 11 -8.88 -2.42 11.19
C LEU A 11 -7.61 -2.56 12.03
N LYS A 12 -7.65 -2.20 13.31
CA LYS A 12 -6.53 -2.43 14.24
C LYS A 12 -6.28 -3.91 14.45
N THR A 13 -7.32 -4.70 14.72
CA THR A 13 -7.19 -6.16 14.82
C THR A 13 -6.65 -6.76 13.53
N LEU A 14 -7.14 -6.33 12.36
CA LEU A 14 -6.62 -6.81 11.07
C LEU A 14 -5.12 -6.49 10.89
N GLN A 15 -4.69 -5.29 11.27
CA GLN A 15 -3.27 -4.91 11.22
C GLN A 15 -2.43 -5.75 12.18
N ASP A 16 -2.87 -5.90 13.42
CA ASP A 16 -2.16 -6.67 14.44
C ASP A 16 -2.03 -8.15 14.02
N ASP A 17 -3.10 -8.75 13.49
CA ASP A 17 -3.11 -10.12 12.99
C ASP A 17 -2.15 -10.30 11.80
N PHE A 18 -2.12 -9.34 10.87
CA PHE A 18 -1.19 -9.37 9.74
C PHE A 18 0.27 -9.26 10.21
N LEU A 19 0.57 -8.35 11.15
CA LEU A 19 1.91 -8.20 11.69
C LEU A 19 2.34 -9.44 12.46
N GLU A 20 1.47 -10.04 13.27
CA GLU A 20 1.75 -11.29 13.96
C GLU A 20 2.04 -12.42 12.97
N PHE A 21 1.23 -12.55 11.91
CA PHE A 21 1.48 -13.51 10.85
C PHE A 21 2.82 -13.27 10.15
N ALA A 22 3.20 -12.00 9.93
CA ALA A 22 4.40 -11.63 9.20
C ALA A 22 5.69 -11.82 10.03
N LYS A 23 5.65 -11.71 11.37
CA LYS A 23 6.84 -11.77 12.25
C LYS A 23 7.74 -12.99 11.99
N ASP A 24 7.13 -14.15 11.81
CA ASP A 24 7.84 -15.43 11.66
C ASP A 24 8.03 -15.84 10.20
N LYS A 25 7.74 -14.93 9.27
CA LYS A 25 7.80 -15.20 7.83
C LYS A 25 8.84 -14.32 7.18
N ASN A 26 9.72 -14.94 6.40
CA ASN A 26 10.75 -14.23 5.65
C ASN A 26 10.26 -13.82 4.24
N PHE A 27 9.01 -13.38 4.12
CA PHE A 27 8.52 -12.83 2.85
C PHE A 27 8.81 -11.33 2.78
N GLN A 28 9.08 -10.86 1.58
CA GLN A 28 9.29 -9.44 1.33
C GLN A 28 7.95 -8.71 1.31
N VAL A 29 7.92 -7.46 1.77
CA VAL A 29 6.74 -6.59 1.73
C VAL A 29 7.09 -5.32 0.96
N LEU A 30 6.26 -5.00 -0.03
CA LEU A 30 6.35 -3.78 -0.82
C LEU A 30 5.07 -2.96 -0.61
N ASN A 31 5.21 -1.74 -0.12
CA ASN A 31 4.10 -0.88 0.25
C ASN A 31 4.15 0.44 -0.53
N PHE A 32 3.11 0.73 -1.32
CA PHE A 32 2.97 2.00 -2.03
C PHE A 32 1.97 2.89 -1.32
N VAL A 33 2.33 4.15 -1.09
CA VAL A 33 1.52 5.10 -0.32
C VAL A 33 1.17 6.32 -1.16
N GLU A 34 -0.11 6.67 -1.21
CA GLU A 34 -0.58 7.89 -1.89
C GLU A 34 -0.06 9.16 -1.22
N THR A 35 0.41 10.11 -2.02
CA THR A 35 0.81 11.44 -1.53
C THR A 35 -0.08 12.56 -2.05
N LEU A 36 -1.00 12.27 -3.00
CA LEU A 36 -1.97 13.24 -3.51
C LEU A 36 -3.37 12.97 -2.95
N PRO A 37 -4.13 14.03 -2.61
CA PRO A 37 -5.49 13.85 -2.15
C PRO A 37 -6.40 13.38 -3.30
N THR A 38 -7.34 12.52 -2.95
CA THR A 38 -8.43 12.12 -3.85
C THR A 38 -9.48 13.21 -3.91
N TYR A 39 -9.93 13.53 -5.13
CA TYR A 39 -10.99 14.49 -5.36
C TYR A 39 -12.34 13.77 -5.45
N ILE A 40 -13.26 14.11 -4.55
CA ILE A 40 -14.64 13.61 -4.55
C ILE A 40 -15.56 14.75 -4.98
N GLY A 41 -15.97 14.72 -6.25
CA GLY A 41 -16.69 15.84 -6.86
C GLY A 41 -15.82 17.09 -7.00
N SER A 42 -16.44 18.27 -7.02
CA SER A 42 -15.74 19.54 -7.30
C SER A 42 -15.10 20.20 -6.07
N MET A 43 -15.49 19.82 -4.85
CA MET A 43 -15.12 20.58 -3.63
C MET A 43 -14.37 19.77 -2.58
N ILE A 44 -14.47 18.45 -2.56
CA ILE A 44 -13.88 17.63 -1.48
C ILE A 44 -12.53 17.09 -1.94
N LYS A 45 -11.48 17.41 -1.18
CA LYS A 45 -10.15 16.83 -1.29
C LYS A 45 -9.86 16.05 -0.02
N LEU A 46 -9.54 14.77 -0.16
CA LEU A 46 -9.34 13.86 0.98
C LEU A 46 -8.19 12.90 0.68
N HIS A 47 -7.24 12.79 1.61
CA HIS A 47 -6.40 11.60 1.67
C HIS A 47 -7.24 10.45 2.18
N VAL A 48 -7.49 9.46 1.33
CA VAL A 48 -8.34 8.32 1.69
C VAL A 48 -7.59 7.45 2.69
N VAL A 49 -6.27 7.30 2.49
CA VAL A 49 -5.36 6.67 3.45
C VAL A 49 -4.20 7.63 3.73
N PRO A 50 -4.18 8.30 4.90
CA PRO A 50 -3.03 9.12 5.31
C PRO A 50 -1.74 8.30 5.41
N VAL A 51 -0.59 8.91 5.15
CA VAL A 51 0.72 8.24 5.17
C VAL A 51 0.99 7.54 6.50
N GLU A 52 0.60 8.16 7.60
CA GLU A 52 0.78 7.62 8.96
C GLU A 52 -0.07 6.36 9.20
N SER A 53 -1.16 6.20 8.44
CA SER A 53 -2.01 5.01 8.49
C SER A 53 -1.59 3.95 7.48
N ALA A 54 -0.86 4.34 6.43
CA ALA A 54 -0.43 3.45 5.36
C ALA A 54 0.87 2.72 5.71
N ASP A 55 1.69 3.27 6.61
CA ASP A 55 2.92 2.64 7.07
C ASP A 55 2.63 1.42 7.97
N LEU A 56 3.05 0.24 7.51
CA LEU A 56 2.88 -1.03 8.22
C LEU A 56 3.96 -1.24 9.28
N GLY A 57 5.05 -0.45 9.27
CA GLY A 57 6.23 -0.64 10.11
C GLY A 57 7.13 -1.81 9.68
N ILE A 58 6.83 -2.46 8.54
CA ILE A 58 7.62 -3.53 7.94
C ILE A 58 7.71 -3.34 6.42
N GLY A 59 8.80 -3.84 5.82
CA GLY A 59 9.02 -3.78 4.36
C GLY A 59 9.41 -2.40 3.83
N ASP A 60 9.42 -2.30 2.50
CA ASP A 60 9.70 -1.04 1.80
C ASP A 60 8.45 -0.16 1.81
N LEU A 61 8.58 1.08 2.30
CA LEU A 61 7.56 2.12 2.21
C LEU A 61 7.91 3.10 1.08
N ILE A 62 7.11 3.11 0.02
CA ILE A 62 7.36 3.94 -1.17
C ILE A 62 6.23 4.95 -1.36
N PRO A 63 6.44 6.24 -1.02
CA PRO A 63 5.50 7.30 -1.34
C PRO A 63 5.44 7.54 -2.84
N VAL A 64 4.23 7.71 -3.38
CA VAL A 64 3.97 7.89 -4.81
C VAL A 64 2.99 9.04 -5.07
N ASP A 65 3.34 9.89 -6.04
CA ASP A 65 2.58 11.09 -6.44
C ASP A 65 1.31 10.76 -7.25
N VAL A 66 0.41 10.04 -6.61
CA VAL A 66 -0.87 9.57 -7.13
C VAL A 66 -1.92 9.62 -6.02
N ASP A 67 -3.19 9.71 -6.42
CA ASP A 67 -4.32 9.62 -5.51
C ASP A 67 -4.77 8.16 -5.31
N HIS A 68 -5.66 7.96 -4.35
CA HIS A 68 -6.21 6.63 -4.01
C HIS A 68 -6.91 5.94 -5.17
N LEU A 69 -7.53 6.72 -6.06
CA LEU A 69 -8.29 6.16 -7.18
C LEU A 69 -7.39 5.61 -8.27
N ASN A 70 -6.16 6.11 -8.38
CA ASN A 70 -5.23 5.82 -9.46
C ASN A 70 -3.98 5.04 -9.03
N ILE A 71 -3.69 4.92 -7.72
CA ILE A 71 -2.48 4.26 -7.22
C ILE A 71 -2.32 2.80 -7.70
N CYS A 72 -3.41 2.06 -7.88
CA CYS A 72 -3.38 0.69 -8.40
C CYS A 72 -3.60 0.60 -9.92
N LYS A 73 -3.57 1.71 -10.66
CA LYS A 73 -3.96 1.78 -12.08
C LYS A 73 -2.86 2.42 -12.95
N PRO A 74 -1.67 1.80 -13.05
CA PRO A 74 -0.62 2.31 -13.93
C PRO A 74 -1.13 2.35 -15.38
N LYS A 75 -1.04 3.53 -16.02
CA LYS A 75 -1.57 3.73 -17.39
C LYS A 75 -0.78 3.01 -18.47
N LYS A 76 0.47 2.67 -18.19
CA LYS A 76 1.42 2.08 -19.14
C LYS A 76 2.37 1.15 -18.40
N LYS A 77 2.97 0.20 -19.12
CA LYS A 77 3.93 -0.75 -18.55
C LYS A 77 5.23 -0.09 -18.11
N ASP A 78 5.66 1.01 -18.73
CA ASP A 78 6.86 1.75 -18.34
C ASP A 78 6.66 2.64 -17.11
N ALA A 79 5.44 2.74 -16.57
CA ALA A 79 5.16 3.50 -15.36
C ALA A 79 5.88 2.88 -14.14
N PHE A 80 6.37 3.74 -13.25
CA PHE A 80 7.10 3.35 -12.04
C PHE A 80 6.39 2.26 -11.23
N LEU A 81 5.10 2.46 -10.90
CA LEU A 81 4.30 1.50 -10.14
C LEU A 81 4.24 0.12 -10.81
N TYR A 82 4.13 0.08 -12.13
CA TYR A 82 4.12 -1.19 -12.87
C TYR A 82 5.49 -1.86 -12.83
N GLN A 83 6.55 -1.14 -13.18
CA GLN A 83 7.91 -1.68 -13.24
C GLN A 83 8.40 -2.13 -11.87
N ARG A 84 8.16 -1.35 -10.80
CA ARG A 84 8.58 -1.69 -9.44
C ARG A 84 7.82 -2.91 -8.91
N THR A 85 6.52 -3.01 -9.19
CA THR A 85 5.72 -4.21 -8.84
C THR A 85 6.20 -5.44 -9.61
N LEU A 86 6.42 -5.33 -10.92
CA LEU A 86 6.92 -6.44 -11.74
C LEU A 86 8.30 -6.90 -11.27
N GLN A 87 9.21 -5.96 -11.01
CA GLN A 87 10.53 -6.25 -10.46
C GLN A 87 10.42 -7.02 -9.14
N PHE A 88 9.59 -6.54 -8.21
CA PHE A 88 9.39 -7.20 -6.93
C PHE A 88 8.88 -8.64 -7.08
N ILE A 89 7.93 -8.88 -7.97
CA ILE A 89 7.42 -10.23 -8.25
C ILE A 89 8.53 -11.12 -8.81
N CYS A 90 9.28 -10.63 -9.81
CA CYS A 90 10.36 -11.40 -10.42
C CYS A 90 11.48 -11.73 -9.43
N GLU A 91 11.90 -10.76 -8.61
CA GLU A 91 12.93 -10.96 -7.58
C GLU A 91 12.47 -11.92 -6.47
N THR A 92 11.20 -11.85 -6.08
CA THR A 92 10.64 -12.76 -5.07
C THR A 92 10.61 -14.19 -5.58
N LEU A 93 10.10 -14.40 -6.79
CA LEU A 93 10.04 -15.75 -7.40
C LEU A 93 11.42 -16.33 -7.69
N ALA A 94 12.42 -15.50 -8.02
CA ALA A 94 13.79 -15.96 -8.23
C ALA A 94 14.38 -16.55 -6.94
N LYS A 95 14.15 -15.90 -5.78
CA LYS A 95 14.62 -16.39 -4.47
C LYS A 95 13.97 -17.69 -4.04
N ASP A 96 12.71 -17.91 -4.39
CA ASP A 96 11.99 -19.15 -4.05
C ASP A 96 12.49 -20.37 -4.86
N LEU A 97 13.26 -20.14 -5.93
CA LEU A 97 13.85 -21.19 -6.77
C LEU A 97 15.31 -21.51 -6.41
N GLU A 98 15.92 -20.76 -5.49
CA GLU A 98 17.26 -20.99 -4.94
C GLU A 98 17.22 -21.90 -3.70
#